data_AF-A0A1Y0BKR5-F1
#
_entry.id   AF-A0A1Y0BKR5-F1
#
_cell.length_a   1.000
_cell.length_b   1.000
_cell.length_c   1.000
_cell.angle_alpha   90.00
_cell.angle_beta   90.00
_cell.angle_gamma   90.00
#
_symmetry.space_group_name_H-M   'P 1'
#
loop_
_entity.id
_entity.type
_entity.pdbx_description
1 polymer ?
#
loop_
_entity_poly.entity_id
_entity_poly.type
_entity_poly.pdbx_seq_one_letter_code
_entity_poly.pdbx_strand_id
1 'polypeptide(L)' 'MPGGARAVATACANNGIAVLVPCHRVIGGDGALRGYKWGLKRKRRLLDQEQAALGSSQER' A
#
# COMPACT_ATOMS: atom_id res chain seq x y z
N MET A 1 6.12 14.94 -18.79
CA MET A 1 6.99 13.95 -18.11
C MET A 1 6.23 12.63 -18.08
N PRO A 2 6.71 11.52 -18.67
CA PRO A 2 6.06 10.23 -18.47
C PRO A 2 5.96 9.95 -16.96
N GLY A 3 4.73 9.63 -16.52
CA GLY A 3 4.18 9.91 -15.20
C GLY A 3 5.04 9.46 -14.02
N GLY A 4 5.04 10.27 -12.95
CA GLY A 4 5.84 10.14 -11.73
C GLY A 4 5.68 8.85 -10.91
N ALA A 5 5.06 7.81 -11.46
CA ALA A 5 4.91 6.48 -10.87
C ALA A 5 6.25 5.89 -10.38
N ARG A 6 7.34 6.06 -11.15
CA ARG A 6 8.68 5.62 -10.71
C ARG A 6 9.16 6.39 -9.48
N ALA A 7 8.97 7.71 -9.45
CA ALA A 7 9.34 8.54 -8.31
C ALA A 7 8.52 8.18 -7.05
N VAL A 8 7.21 7.95 -7.23
CA VAL A 8 6.32 7.49 -6.16
C VAL A 8 6.75 6.12 -5.63
N ALA A 9 7.10 5.18 -6.51
CA ALA A 9 7.58 3.85 -6.11
C ALA A 9 8.86 3.94 -5.26
N THR A 10 9.83 4.76 -5.67
CA THR A 10 11.06 5.02 -4.91
C THR A 10 10.76 5.66 -3.55
N ALA A 11 9.89 6.67 -3.50
CA ALA A 11 9.48 7.31 -2.25
C ALA A 11 8.81 6.31 -1.28
N CYS A 12 7.95 5.43 -1.81
CA CYS A 12 7.29 4.39 -1.02
C CYS A 12 8.27 3.33 -0.49
N ALA A 13 9.28 2.97 -1.29
CA ALA A 13 10.32 2.02 -0.88
C ALA A 13 11.22 2.59 0.23
N ASN A 14 11.53 3.88 0.17
CA ASN A 14 12.36 4.57 1.15
C ASN A 14 11.61 4.99 2.43
N ASN A 15 10.30 4.79 2.48
CA ASN A 15 9.49 5.16 3.63
C ASN A 15 9.82 4.31 4.88
N GLY A 16 10.43 4.94 5.88
CA GLY A 16 10.76 4.33 7.17
C GLY A 16 9.60 4.21 8.15
N ILE A 17 8.48 4.91 7.90
CA ILE A 17 7.33 5.03 8.81
C ILE A 17 6.07 4.48 8.12
N ALA A 18 6.11 3.19 7.77
CA ALA A 18 5.10 2.54 6.93
C ALA A 18 3.70 2.37 7.56
N VAL A 19 3.55 2.69 8.85
CA VAL A 19 2.28 2.69 9.59
C VAL A 19 1.59 4.05 9.51
N LEU A 20 2.33 5.16 9.57
CA LEU A 20 1.78 6.52 9.49
C LEU A 20 1.52 6.93 8.04
N VAL A 21 2.43 6.57 7.14
CA VAL A 21 2.29 6.84 5.71
C VAL A 21 1.85 5.55 5.02
N PRO A 22 0.65 5.49 4.42
CA PRO A 22 0.03 4.25 3.93
C PRO A 22 0.62 3.79 2.58
N CYS A 23 1.95 3.59 2.52
CA CYS A 23 2.64 3.12 1.31
C CYS A 23 2.26 1.68 0.91
N HIS A 24 1.60 0.95 1.80
CA HIS A 24 1.02 -0.37 1.51
C HIS A 24 -0.22 -0.28 0.58
N ARG A 25 -0.86 0.90 0.45
CA ARG A 25 -1.98 1.12 -0.49
C ARG A 25 -1.56 1.33 -1.94
N VAL A 26 -0.28 1.63 -2.20
CA VAL A 26 0.23 1.82 -3.56
C VAL A 26 0.40 0.47 -4.26
N ILE A 27 -0.31 0.26 -5.36
CA ILE A 27 -0.29 -0.96 -6.18
C ILE A 27 0.20 -0.65 -7.60
N GLY A 28 0.66 -1.68 -8.32
CA GLY A 28 1.01 -1.53 -9.73
C GLY A 28 -0.24 -1.22 -10.57
N GLY A 29 -0.05 -0.59 -11.74
CA GLY A 29 -1.16 -0.33 -12.68
C GLY A 29 -1.82 -1.61 -13.22
N ASP A 30 -1.12 -2.74 -13.10
CA ASP A 30 -1.60 -4.11 -13.37
C ASP A 30 -2.37 -4.72 -12.17
N GLY A 31 -2.54 -3.98 -11.07
CA GLY A 31 -3.14 -4.49 -9.83
C GLY A 31 -2.19 -5.34 -8.99
N ALA A 32 -0.95 -5.54 -9.42
CA ALA A 32 0.01 -6.39 -8.72
C ALA A 32 0.58 -5.71 -7.47
N LEU A 33 0.74 -6.49 -6.39
CA LEU A 33 1.43 -6.04 -5.19
C LEU A 33 2.94 -6.06 -5.43
N ARG A 34 3.52 -4.87 -5.50
CA ARG A 34 4.97 -4.67 -5.69
C ARG A 34 5.61 -4.07 -4.44
N GLY A 35 6.94 -4.17 -4.39
CA GLY A 35 7.88 -3.54 -3.45
C GLY A 35 7.29 -2.99 -2.15
N TYR A 36 7.61 -3.64 -1.02
CA TYR A 36 7.30 -3.13 0.31
C TYR A 36 8.47 -3.38 1.24
N LYS A 37 8.94 -2.33 1.92
CA LYS A 37 10.12 -2.37 2.80
C LYS A 37 10.05 -3.49 3.84
N TRP A 38 8.84 -3.78 4.35
CA TRP A 38 8.62 -4.77 5.40
C TRP A 38 8.08 -6.11 4.88
N GLY A 39 8.14 -6.33 3.57
CA GLY A 39 7.73 -7.57 2.91
C GLY A 39 6.27 -7.60 2.45
N LEU A 40 6.04 -8.22 1.29
CA LEU A 40 4.72 -8.25 0.63
C LEU A 40 3.62 -8.91 1.48
N LYS A 41 3.97 -9.88 2.33
CA LYS A 41 3.01 -10.53 3.26
C LYS A 41 2.36 -9.53 4.21
N ARG A 42 3.14 -8.59 4.78
CA ARG A 42 2.61 -7.54 5.66
C ARG A 42 1.75 -6.55 4.90
N LYS A 43 2.18 -6.14 3.70
CA LYS A 43 1.39 -5.28 2.81
C LYS A 43 0.03 -5.89 2.49
N ARG A 44 -0.02 -7.19 2.17
CA ARG A 44 -1.28 -7.90 1.93
C ARG A 44 -2.16 -7.94 3.17
N ARG A 45 -1.59 -8.28 4.34
CA ARG A 45 -2.34 -8.31 5.60
C ARG A 45 -2.95 -6.95 5.96
N LEU A 46 -2.21 -5.86 5.78
CA LEU A 46 -2.72 -4.50 6.04
C LEU A 46 -3.90 -4.17 5.11
N LEU A 47 -3.75 -4.44 3.81
CA LEU A 47 -4.84 -4.22 2.85
C LEU A 47 -6.09 -5.05 3.18
N ASP A 48 -5.90 -6.30 3.61
CA ASP A 48 -6.99 -7.20 4.01
C ASP A 48 -7.73 -6.67 5.26
N GLN A 49 -6.97 -6.19 6.25
CA GLN A 49 -7.52 -5.54 7.45
C GLN A 49 -8.29 -4.26 7.12
N GLU A 50 -7.79 -3.45 6.18
CA GLU A 50 -8.49 -2.25 5.72
C GLU A 50 -9.79 -2.58 4.99
N GLN A 51 -9.79 -3.62 4.15
CA GLN A 51 -11.01 -4.10 3.49
C GLN A 51 -12.04 -4.62 4.50
N ALA A 52 -11.60 -5.38 5.51
CA ALA A 52 -12.48 -5.85 6.59
C ALA A 52 -13.04 -4.68 7.42
N ALA A 53 -12.21 -3.68 7.72
CA ALA A 53 -12.63 -2.48 8.47
C ALA A 53 -13.67 -1.65 7.70
N LEU A 54 -13.49 -1.52 6.38
CA LEU A 54 -14.46 -0.84 5.50
C LEU A 54 -15.80 -1.59 5.43
N GLY A 55 -15.78 -2.93 5.44
CA GLY A 55 -17.00 -3.74 5.52
C GLY A 55 -17.75 -3.59 6.85
N SER A 56 -17.01 -3.53 7.97
CA SER A 56 -17.60 -3.40 9.31
C SER A 56 -18.17 -2.01 9.64
N SER A 57 -17.82 -0.99 8.85
CA SER A 57 -18.30 0.39 9.05
C SER A 57 -19.65 0.67 8.36
N GLN A 58 -20.17 -0.27 7.57
CA GLN A 58 -21.46 -0.14 6.89
C GLN A 58 -22.65 -0.68 7.73
N GLU A 59 -22.38 -1.31 8.88
CA GLU A 59 -23.39 -1.94 9.76
C GLU A 59 -23.62 -1.19 11.09
N ARG A 60 -23.13 0.04 11.25
CA ARG A 60 -23.45 0.92 12.40
C ARG A 60 -24.24 2.16 12.00
#